data_AF-A0A7H1RLJ2-F1
#
_entry.id   AF-A0A7H1RLJ2-F1
#
_cell.length_a   1.000
_cell.length_b   1.000
_cell.length_c   1.000
_cell.angle_alpha   90.00
_cell.angle_beta   90.00
_cell.angle_gamma   90.00
#
_symmetry.space_group_name_H-M   'P 1'
#
loop_
_entity.id
_entity.type
_entity.pdbx_description
1 polymer ?
#
loop_
_entity_poly.entity_id
_entity_poly.type
_entity_poly.pdbx_seq_one_letter_code
_entity_poly.pdbx_strand_id
1 'polypeptide(L)'
;MKTAVLALAVGLSLVACKKQDDAAAATAGAGAAATEAATAPAQPAAAEATPVAEAATPAVSIFDINTVPVSDKPLPAWPYVSLPAGYQFYYTEDLPSRTKDLARVPLWTGGQLLWLEGKVFSDAIDNVDGKTYSKFEVRKNVQQAIEGLGGVRLAERSLDEATFKANESALDDFRGEFDRIRDAYWYGNDADTYLIRRADKAIWIVFHSSNSRGGLMVAEGPLPEAPAKQ
;
A
#
# COMPACT_ATOMS: atom_id res chain seq x y z
N MET A 1 52.36 25.03 13.12
CA MET A 1 52.53 26.47 12.83
C MET A 1 51.89 26.70 11.45
N LYS A 2 50.86 27.49 11.21
CA LYS A 2 50.23 28.63 11.90
C LYS A 2 48.72 28.57 11.74
N THR A 3 48.06 28.98 12.82
CA THR A 3 46.69 29.44 12.96
C THR A 3 46.38 30.63 12.05
N ALA A 4 45.13 30.75 11.60
CA ALA A 4 44.49 32.03 11.31
C ALA A 4 42.97 31.92 11.54
N VAL A 5 42.58 32.30 12.75
CA VAL A 5 41.22 32.68 13.14
C VAL A 5 41.04 34.15 12.72
N LEU A 6 39.91 34.51 12.10
CA LEU A 6 39.36 35.86 12.25
C LEU A 6 37.84 35.80 12.25
N ALA A 7 37.29 36.46 13.26
CA ALA A 7 35.89 36.47 13.66
C ALA A 7 35.22 37.83 13.35
N LEU A 8 33.90 37.85 13.60
CA LEU A 8 32.96 38.96 13.69
C LEU A 8 32.43 39.59 12.38
N ALA A 9 31.10 39.54 12.19
CA ALA A 9 30.22 40.53 12.81
C ALA A 9 28.75 40.07 12.80
N VAL A 10 28.08 40.42 13.90
CA VAL A 10 26.67 40.16 14.24
C VAL A 10 25.77 41.21 13.60
N GLY A 11 24.61 40.80 13.09
CA GLY A 11 23.50 41.67 12.73
C GLY A 11 22.17 41.02 13.08
N LEU A 12 21.64 41.32 14.27
CA LEU A 12 20.24 41.04 14.62
C LEU A 12 19.34 42.08 13.95
N SER A 13 18.27 41.63 13.29
CA SER A 13 17.14 42.47 12.89
C SER A 13 15.85 41.75 13.27
N LEU A 14 15.16 42.25 14.30
CA LEU A 14 13.89 41.72 14.79
C LEU A 14 12.71 42.56 14.26
N VAL A 15 11.73 41.81 13.72
CA VAL A 15 10.26 41.98 13.86
C VAL A 15 9.59 43.15 13.14
N ALA A 16 8.76 42.80 12.13
CA ALA A 16 7.30 42.95 12.19
C ALA A 16 6.65 42.52 10.85
N CYS A 17 6.02 41.36 10.80
CA CYS A 17 5.01 41.06 9.78
C CYS A 17 3.71 40.64 10.49
N LYS A 18 2.71 41.48 10.26
CA LYS A 18 1.42 41.53 10.92
C LYS A 18 0.49 40.48 10.30
N LYS A 19 -0.21 39.77 11.18
CA LYS A 19 -1.27 38.78 10.89
C LYS A 19 -2.39 39.41 10.06
N GLN A 20 -2.88 38.68 9.05
CA GLN A 20 -4.08 39.03 8.29
C GLN A 20 -5.05 37.85 8.40
N ASP A 21 -6.09 38.03 9.22
CA ASP A 21 -7.30 37.21 9.26
C ASP A 21 -8.36 37.89 8.37
N ASP A 22 -9.08 37.09 7.59
CA ASP A 22 -10.26 37.47 6.80
C ASP A 22 -11.40 37.98 7.69
N ALA A 23 -12.14 39.03 7.24
CA ALA A 23 -13.60 39.10 7.39
C ALA A 23 -14.23 40.34 6.72
N ALA A 24 -15.11 40.02 5.76
CA ALA A 24 -16.50 40.47 5.60
C ALA A 24 -16.85 41.96 5.53
N ALA A 25 -17.51 42.29 4.42
CA ALA A 25 -18.12 43.56 4.11
C ALA A 25 -19.62 43.61 4.49
N ALA A 26 -20.04 44.84 4.85
CA ALA A 26 -21.30 45.52 4.56
C ALA A 26 -22.64 45.03 5.16
N THR A 27 -22.96 45.67 6.28
CA THR A 27 -24.16 46.49 6.57
C THR A 27 -25.43 46.45 5.69
N ALA A 28 -26.54 46.19 6.40
CA ALA A 28 -27.74 47.04 6.60
C ALA A 28 -28.93 46.98 5.62
N GLY A 29 -30.10 46.71 6.22
CA GLY A 29 -31.43 47.00 5.68
C GLY A 29 -32.52 46.56 6.67
N ALA A 30 -33.05 47.50 7.45
CA ALA A 30 -34.14 47.31 8.41
C ALA A 30 -35.52 47.41 7.75
N GLY A 31 -36.54 46.75 8.32
CA GLY A 31 -37.93 46.99 7.93
C GLY A 31 -38.99 46.08 8.56
N ALA A 32 -39.54 46.53 9.69
CA ALA A 32 -40.92 46.46 10.16
C ALA A 32 -41.75 45.15 10.17
N ALA A 33 -42.41 44.96 11.31
CA ALA A 33 -43.34 43.89 11.67
C ALA A 33 -44.73 44.01 11.05
N ALA A 34 -45.40 42.87 10.87
CA ALA A 34 -46.86 42.74 10.92
C ALA A 34 -47.26 41.33 11.38
N THR A 35 -48.15 41.26 12.36
CA THR A 35 -48.71 40.06 12.99
C THR A 35 -50.01 39.68 12.28
N GLU A 36 -50.22 38.41 11.93
CA GLU A 36 -51.54 37.88 11.56
C GLU A 36 -51.71 36.44 12.06
N ALA A 37 -52.96 36.09 12.37
CA ALA A 37 -53.37 35.06 13.31
C ALA A 37 -53.56 33.65 12.72
N ALA A 38 -53.45 32.67 13.61
CA ALA A 38 -54.18 31.40 13.72
C ALA A 38 -54.50 30.59 12.45
N THR A 39 -53.91 29.38 12.34
CA THR A 39 -54.60 28.16 11.88
C THR A 39 -53.83 26.94 12.43
N ALA A 40 -54.49 26.06 13.19
CA ALA A 40 -54.05 24.67 13.39
C ALA A 40 -54.66 23.83 12.26
N PRO A 41 -53.95 22.83 11.69
CA PRO A 41 -54.08 21.47 12.26
C PRO A 41 -52.91 20.51 11.99
N ALA A 42 -53.11 19.28 12.51
CA ALA A 42 -52.58 17.98 12.06
C ALA A 42 -51.30 17.45 12.73
N GLN A 43 -51.54 16.52 13.66
CA GLN A 43 -50.60 15.57 14.24
C GLN A 43 -49.97 14.67 13.16
N PRO A 44 -48.63 14.50 13.11
CA PRO A 44 -48.00 13.54 12.22
C PRO A 44 -48.34 12.11 12.65
N ALA A 45 -48.85 11.33 11.71
CA ALA A 45 -49.01 9.88 11.85
C ALA A 45 -47.63 9.23 12.08
N ALA A 46 -47.57 8.28 13.00
CA ALA A 46 -46.39 7.47 13.24
C ALA A 46 -46.03 6.69 11.96
N ALA A 47 -44.84 6.95 11.43
CA ALA A 47 -44.26 6.14 10.37
C ALA A 47 -43.86 4.77 10.97
N GLU A 48 -44.50 3.71 10.51
CA GLU A 48 -44.05 2.34 10.77
C GLU A 48 -42.67 2.16 10.16
N ALA A 49 -41.70 1.81 11.00
CA ALA A 49 -40.34 1.52 10.59
C ALA A 49 -40.31 0.19 9.82
N THR A 50 -40.12 0.28 8.51
CA THR A 50 -39.70 -0.85 7.67
C THR A 50 -38.43 -1.47 8.28
N PRO A 51 -38.36 -2.80 8.48
CA PRO A 51 -37.12 -3.41 8.96
C PRO A 51 -36.04 -3.19 7.92
N VAL A 52 -34.97 -2.50 8.31
CA VAL A 52 -33.74 -2.42 7.51
C VAL A 52 -33.21 -3.84 7.41
N ALA A 53 -33.19 -4.39 6.19
CA ALA A 53 -32.55 -5.65 5.92
C ALA A 53 -31.09 -5.56 6.36
N GLU A 54 -30.72 -6.39 7.32
CA GLU A 54 -29.36 -6.54 7.81
C GLU A 54 -28.46 -6.86 6.61
N ALA A 55 -27.57 -5.92 6.29
CA ALA A 55 -26.60 -6.10 5.22
C ALA A 55 -25.74 -7.29 5.60
N ALA A 56 -25.90 -8.40 4.86
CA ALA A 56 -25.12 -9.60 5.07
C ALA A 56 -23.63 -9.24 4.99
N THR A 57 -22.93 -9.46 6.11
CA THR A 57 -21.48 -9.34 6.18
C THR A 57 -20.89 -10.25 5.10
N PRO A 58 -20.06 -9.75 4.16
CA PRO A 58 -19.47 -10.61 3.15
C PRO A 58 -18.66 -11.70 3.86
N ALA A 59 -18.95 -12.95 3.54
CA ALA A 59 -18.21 -14.09 4.06
C ALA A 59 -16.74 -13.93 3.65
N VAL A 60 -15.84 -13.87 4.63
CA VAL A 60 -14.40 -13.85 4.38
C VAL A 60 -14.02 -15.24 3.86
N SER A 61 -13.79 -15.35 2.55
CA SER A 61 -13.29 -16.58 1.96
C SER A 61 -11.84 -16.79 2.42
N ILE A 62 -11.60 -17.86 3.17
CA ILE A 62 -10.25 -18.27 3.56
C ILE A 62 -9.47 -18.63 2.29
N PHE A 63 -8.22 -18.16 2.19
CA PHE A 63 -7.37 -18.43 1.04
C PHE A 63 -7.05 -19.95 0.95
N ASP A 64 -7.35 -20.57 -0.19
CA ASP A 64 -6.95 -21.96 -0.50
C ASP A 64 -5.93 -21.97 -1.64
N ILE A 65 -4.69 -22.38 -1.31
CA ILE A 65 -3.60 -22.50 -2.28
C ILE A 65 -3.92 -23.48 -3.41
N ASN A 66 -4.84 -24.43 -3.20
CA ASN A 66 -5.20 -25.41 -4.21
C ASN A 66 -5.96 -24.81 -5.41
N THR A 67 -6.50 -23.61 -5.25
CA THR A 67 -7.13 -22.83 -6.33
C THR A 67 -6.10 -22.25 -7.31
N VAL A 68 -4.83 -22.16 -6.90
CA VAL A 68 -3.74 -21.67 -7.74
C VAL A 68 -3.09 -22.87 -8.47
N PRO A 69 -3.00 -22.84 -9.82
CA PRO A 69 -2.36 -23.90 -10.58
C PRO A 69 -0.86 -23.99 -10.26
N VAL A 70 -0.34 -25.21 -10.23
CA VAL A 70 1.10 -25.44 -10.11
C VAL A 70 1.79 -25.00 -11.41
N SER A 71 2.83 -24.17 -11.29
CA SER A 71 3.68 -23.74 -12.40
C SER A 71 4.98 -24.53 -12.42
N ASP A 72 5.27 -25.11 -13.58
CA ASP A 72 6.52 -25.80 -13.92
C ASP A 72 7.45 -24.93 -14.79
N LYS A 73 7.03 -23.71 -15.14
CA LYS A 73 7.81 -22.81 -15.99
C LYS A 73 9.20 -22.55 -15.40
N PRO A 74 10.25 -22.41 -16.24
CA PRO A 74 11.60 -22.11 -15.76
C PRO A 74 11.62 -20.80 -14.96
N LEU A 75 12.27 -20.83 -13.79
CA LEU A 75 12.52 -19.63 -12.99
C LEU A 75 13.90 -19.05 -13.37
N PRO A 76 14.04 -17.73 -13.47
CA PRO A 76 15.36 -17.12 -13.67
C PRO A 76 16.17 -17.20 -12.36
N ALA A 77 17.36 -16.59 -12.33
CA ALA A 77 18.13 -16.52 -11.09
C ALA A 77 17.35 -15.75 -10.00
N TRP A 78 17.60 -16.09 -8.73
CA TRP A 78 17.09 -15.34 -7.58
C TRP A 78 17.37 -13.82 -7.77
N PRO A 79 16.39 -12.92 -7.58
CA PRO A 79 15.08 -13.10 -6.92
C PRO A 79 13.93 -13.54 -7.84
N TYR A 80 14.20 -14.28 -8.91
CA TYR A 80 13.21 -14.82 -9.86
C TYR A 80 12.45 -13.79 -10.70
N VAL A 81 12.64 -12.50 -10.44
CA VAL A 81 11.99 -11.41 -11.18
C VAL A 81 13.06 -10.59 -11.90
N SER A 82 12.86 -10.39 -13.20
CA SER A 82 13.60 -9.44 -14.00
C SER A 82 12.74 -8.21 -14.24
N LEU A 83 13.34 -7.03 -14.08
CA LEU A 83 12.65 -5.77 -14.35
C LEU A 83 12.66 -5.45 -15.85
N PRO A 84 11.63 -4.74 -16.35
CA PRO A 84 11.57 -4.30 -17.74
C PRO A 84 12.72 -3.38 -18.11
N ALA A 85 13.04 -3.34 -19.41
CA ALA A 85 14.11 -2.49 -19.93
C ALA A 85 13.96 -1.02 -19.50
N GLY A 86 15.04 -0.49 -18.95
CA GLY A 86 15.11 0.87 -18.42
C GLY A 86 14.64 1.02 -16.97
N TYR A 87 14.33 -0.07 -16.29
CA TYR A 87 14.13 -0.10 -14.85
C TYR A 87 15.14 -1.03 -14.19
N GLN A 88 15.52 -0.70 -12.97
CA GLN A 88 16.49 -1.45 -12.19
C GLN A 88 16.09 -1.47 -10.72
N PHE A 89 16.60 -2.47 -10.00
CA PHE A 89 16.59 -2.42 -8.56
C PHE A 89 17.59 -1.36 -8.10
N TYR A 90 17.32 -0.71 -6.98
CA TYR A 90 18.23 0.30 -6.43
C TYR A 90 19.63 -0.27 -6.17
N TYR A 91 19.73 -1.52 -5.68
CA TYR A 91 20.98 -2.25 -5.48
C TYR A 91 21.24 -3.27 -6.59
N THR A 92 21.15 -2.86 -7.86
CA THR A 92 21.33 -3.79 -8.99
C THR A 92 22.70 -4.48 -9.04
N GLU A 93 23.75 -3.89 -8.46
CA GLU A 93 25.10 -4.47 -8.45
C GLU A 93 25.33 -5.48 -7.31
N ASP A 94 24.45 -5.49 -6.29
CA ASP A 94 24.55 -6.37 -5.14
C ASP A 94 23.15 -6.76 -4.62
N LEU A 95 22.37 -7.43 -5.49
CA LEU A 95 21.08 -8.01 -5.10
C LEU A 95 21.16 -8.97 -3.91
N PRO A 96 22.23 -9.78 -3.73
CA PRO A 96 22.37 -10.63 -2.55
C PRO A 96 22.31 -9.86 -1.22
N SER A 97 22.88 -8.65 -1.15
CA SER A 97 22.78 -7.81 0.07
C SER A 97 21.35 -7.45 0.48
N ARG A 98 20.40 -7.56 -0.45
CA ARG A 98 18.97 -7.28 -0.24
C ARG A 98 18.14 -8.53 0.06
N THR A 99 18.82 -9.66 0.24
CA THR A 99 18.22 -10.94 0.56
C THR A 99 18.46 -11.29 2.02
N LYS A 100 17.42 -11.74 2.70
CA LYS A 100 17.46 -12.39 4.01
C LYS A 100 17.13 -13.86 3.81
N ASP A 101 18.01 -14.75 4.26
CA ASP A 101 17.80 -16.21 4.11
C ASP A 101 16.64 -16.73 4.96
N LEU A 102 16.34 -16.04 6.05
CA LEU A 102 15.17 -16.27 6.88
C LEU A 102 14.60 -14.94 7.38
N ALA A 103 13.34 -14.68 7.04
CA ALA A 103 12.55 -13.60 7.59
C ALA A 103 11.07 -13.97 7.61
N ARG A 104 10.29 -13.28 8.43
CA ARG A 104 8.84 -13.42 8.50
C ARG A 104 8.17 -12.21 7.85
N VAL A 105 7.31 -12.43 6.86
CA VAL A 105 6.69 -11.33 6.08
C VAL A 105 5.17 -11.49 5.94
N PRO A 106 4.42 -10.36 5.95
CA PRO A 106 2.99 -10.36 5.73
C PRO A 106 2.66 -10.44 4.23
N LEU A 107 1.63 -11.22 3.90
CA LEU A 107 1.16 -11.47 2.53
C LEU A 107 -0.35 -11.27 2.48
N TRP A 108 -0.79 -10.23 1.76
CA TRP A 108 -2.21 -9.95 1.58
C TRP A 108 -2.77 -10.69 0.38
N THR A 109 -3.76 -11.55 0.61
CA THR A 109 -4.40 -12.38 -0.44
C THR A 109 -5.66 -11.76 -1.05
N GLY A 110 -6.02 -10.53 -0.65
CA GLY A 110 -7.26 -9.87 -1.04
C GLY A 110 -8.40 -10.02 -0.03
N GLY A 111 -8.34 -11.05 0.83
CA GLY A 111 -9.30 -11.23 1.94
C GLY A 111 -8.67 -11.71 3.25
N GLN A 112 -7.41 -12.12 3.24
CA GLN A 112 -6.70 -12.63 4.41
C GLN A 112 -5.24 -12.18 4.41
N LEU A 113 -4.75 -11.75 5.58
CA LEU A 113 -3.33 -11.51 5.83
C LEU A 113 -2.67 -12.79 6.33
N LEU A 114 -1.79 -13.35 5.51
CA LEU A 114 -0.97 -14.51 5.86
C LEU A 114 0.41 -14.05 6.33
N TRP A 115 1.06 -14.88 7.14
CA TRP A 115 2.45 -14.69 7.52
C TRP A 115 3.28 -15.85 6.98
N LEU A 116 4.29 -15.52 6.20
CA LEU A 116 5.24 -16.48 5.65
C LEU A 116 6.57 -16.34 6.35
N GLU A 117 7.17 -17.46 6.73
CA GLU A 117 8.59 -17.53 7.09
C GLU A 117 9.37 -18.18 5.95
N GLY A 118 10.48 -17.56 5.55
CA GLY A 118 11.31 -18.08 4.47
C GLY A 118 12.36 -17.10 3.99
N LYS A 119 12.86 -17.36 2.77
CA LYS A 119 13.87 -16.52 2.13
C LYS A 119 13.20 -15.33 1.47
N VAL A 120 13.66 -14.12 1.76
CA VAL A 120 13.01 -12.88 1.32
C VAL A 120 14.01 -11.93 0.68
N PHE A 121 13.68 -11.44 -0.51
CA PHE A 121 14.33 -10.32 -1.16
C PHE A 121 13.40 -9.12 -1.14
N SER A 122 13.92 -7.92 -0.90
CA SER A 122 13.16 -6.69 -1.13
C SER A 122 14.04 -5.53 -1.56
N ASP A 123 13.60 -4.79 -2.57
CA ASP A 123 14.24 -3.54 -2.95
C ASP A 123 13.28 -2.57 -3.64
N ALA A 124 13.73 -1.33 -3.77
CA ALA A 124 13.05 -0.32 -4.56
C ALA A 124 13.36 -0.51 -6.05
N ILE A 125 12.42 -0.09 -6.89
CA ILE A 125 12.54 -0.07 -8.33
C ILE A 125 12.66 1.39 -8.77
N ASP A 126 13.74 1.68 -9.49
CA ASP A 126 14.05 2.99 -10.06
C ASP A 126 14.17 2.89 -11.58
N ASN A 127 13.97 4.02 -12.27
CA ASN A 127 14.36 4.13 -13.67
C ASN A 127 15.88 4.23 -13.79
N VAL A 128 16.43 3.73 -14.89
CA VAL A 128 17.83 4.01 -15.26
C VAL A 128 17.98 5.48 -15.69
N ASP A 129 19.22 5.97 -15.71
CA ASP A 129 19.54 7.32 -16.15
C ASP A 129 19.02 7.58 -17.57
N GLY A 130 18.37 8.74 -17.75
CA GLY A 130 17.81 9.17 -19.03
C GLY A 130 16.41 8.63 -19.35
N LYS A 131 15.84 7.74 -18.55
CA LYS A 131 14.44 7.30 -18.68
C LYS A 131 13.54 8.02 -17.69
N THR A 132 12.34 8.42 -18.11
CA THR A 132 11.29 8.90 -17.21
C THR A 132 10.53 7.74 -16.59
N TYR A 133 10.36 7.73 -15.27
CA TYR A 133 9.56 6.73 -14.60
C TYR A 133 8.09 6.81 -15.03
N SER A 134 7.55 5.71 -15.54
CA SER A 134 6.12 5.53 -15.82
C SER A 134 5.55 4.42 -14.95
N LYS A 135 4.64 4.78 -14.04
CA LYS A 135 3.92 3.83 -13.17
C LYS A 135 3.19 2.76 -13.99
N PHE A 136 2.47 3.19 -15.03
CA PHE A 136 1.70 2.29 -15.89
C PHE A 136 2.62 1.30 -16.62
N GLU A 137 3.75 1.77 -17.15
CA GLU A 137 4.72 0.93 -17.85
C GLU A 137 5.33 -0.11 -16.91
N VAL A 138 5.80 0.28 -15.72
CA VAL A 138 6.36 -0.67 -14.75
C VAL A 138 5.31 -1.69 -14.36
N ARG A 139 4.12 -1.24 -13.95
CA ARG A 139 3.07 -2.16 -13.46
C ARG A 139 2.68 -3.17 -14.51
N LYS A 140 2.44 -2.72 -15.75
CA LYS A 140 2.07 -3.61 -16.87
C LYS A 140 3.16 -4.65 -17.14
N ASN A 141 4.41 -4.22 -17.24
CA ASN A 141 5.50 -5.13 -17.61
C ASN A 141 5.90 -6.07 -16.46
N VAL A 142 5.88 -5.61 -15.20
CA VAL A 142 6.11 -6.46 -14.03
C VAL A 142 5.02 -7.51 -13.92
N GLN A 143 3.74 -7.14 -14.10
CA GLN A 143 2.64 -8.09 -14.16
C GLN A 143 2.88 -9.16 -15.24
N GLN A 144 3.17 -8.74 -16.47
CA GLN A 144 3.43 -9.67 -17.58
C GLN A 144 4.62 -10.59 -17.31
N ALA A 145 5.69 -10.09 -16.70
CA ALA A 145 6.84 -10.91 -16.33
C ALA A 145 6.47 -11.98 -15.30
N ILE A 146 5.70 -11.63 -14.27
CA ILE A 146 5.26 -12.54 -13.21
C ILE A 146 4.29 -13.60 -13.75
N GLU A 147 3.27 -13.19 -14.51
CA GLU A 147 2.31 -14.09 -15.16
C GLU A 147 3.01 -15.01 -16.19
N GLY A 148 4.04 -14.48 -16.84
CA GLY A 148 4.97 -15.22 -17.70
C GLY A 148 5.59 -16.42 -16.99
N LEU A 149 5.87 -16.32 -15.68
CA LEU A 149 6.40 -17.40 -14.82
C LEU A 149 5.29 -18.29 -14.21
N GLY A 150 4.03 -18.04 -14.56
CA GLY A 150 2.88 -18.76 -14.02
C GLY A 150 2.40 -18.19 -12.68
N GLY A 151 2.72 -16.93 -12.40
CA GLY A 151 2.18 -16.22 -11.25
C GLY A 151 0.69 -15.90 -11.45
N VAL A 152 -0.08 -16.06 -10.39
CA VAL A 152 -1.50 -15.68 -10.31
C VAL A 152 -1.61 -14.47 -9.40
N ARG A 153 -2.29 -13.42 -9.87
CA ARG A 153 -2.59 -12.23 -9.07
C ARG A 153 -3.71 -12.54 -8.08
N LEU A 154 -3.45 -12.32 -6.80
CA LEU A 154 -4.40 -12.56 -5.70
C LEU A 154 -5.04 -11.27 -5.19
N ALA A 155 -4.27 -10.17 -5.21
CA ALA A 155 -4.74 -8.86 -4.80
C ALA A 155 -4.21 -7.77 -5.74
N GLU A 156 -4.99 -6.73 -5.99
CA GLU A 156 -4.63 -5.57 -6.83
C GLU A 156 -4.42 -4.27 -6.04
N ARG A 157 -4.65 -4.37 -4.73
CA ARG A 157 -4.59 -3.29 -3.74
C ARG A 157 -4.01 -3.86 -2.46
N SER A 158 -3.42 -2.97 -1.66
CA SER A 158 -2.99 -3.34 -0.32
C SER A 158 -4.19 -3.73 0.57
N LEU A 159 -3.85 -4.27 1.74
CA LEU A 159 -4.77 -4.63 2.81
C LEU A 159 -5.80 -3.53 3.12
N ASP A 160 -7.01 -3.96 3.49
CA ASP A 160 -8.07 -3.06 3.91
C ASP A 160 -7.77 -2.40 5.27
N GLU A 161 -8.49 -1.33 5.60
CA GLU A 161 -8.25 -0.57 6.83
C GLU A 161 -8.51 -1.37 8.11
N ALA A 162 -9.48 -2.28 8.11
CA ALA A 162 -9.79 -3.10 9.28
C ALA A 162 -8.67 -4.11 9.53
N THR A 163 -8.21 -4.80 8.49
CA THR A 163 -7.05 -5.71 8.54
C THR A 163 -5.79 -4.96 8.95
N PHE A 164 -5.57 -3.75 8.41
CA PHE A 164 -4.45 -2.89 8.80
C PHE A 164 -4.46 -2.62 10.31
N LYS A 165 -5.56 -2.06 10.84
CA LYS A 165 -5.68 -1.69 12.26
C LYS A 165 -5.52 -2.90 13.18
N ALA A 166 -6.06 -4.05 12.78
CA ALA A 166 -5.93 -5.29 13.56
C ALA A 166 -4.49 -5.81 13.65
N ASN A 167 -3.60 -5.41 12.73
CA ASN A 167 -2.22 -5.90 12.63
C ASN A 167 -1.17 -4.78 12.71
N GLU A 168 -1.55 -3.57 13.10
CA GLU A 168 -0.73 -2.35 12.93
C GLU A 168 0.67 -2.49 13.52
N SER A 169 0.79 -2.96 14.76
CA SER A 169 2.08 -3.16 15.45
C SER A 169 3.01 -4.12 14.70
N ALA A 170 2.50 -5.27 14.25
CA ALA A 170 3.30 -6.23 13.50
C ALA A 170 3.66 -5.72 12.09
N LEU A 171 2.78 -4.93 11.47
CA LEU A 171 3.06 -4.26 10.20
C LEU A 171 4.08 -3.13 10.38
N ASP A 172 4.09 -2.42 11.50
CA ASP A 172 5.10 -1.41 11.83
C ASP A 172 6.50 -2.01 11.91
N ASP A 173 6.65 -3.11 12.66
CA ASP A 173 7.92 -3.84 12.76
C ASP A 173 8.41 -4.29 11.38
N PHE A 174 7.53 -4.91 10.58
CA PHE A 174 7.85 -5.30 9.22
C PHE A 174 8.27 -4.11 8.35
N ARG A 175 7.55 -2.98 8.41
CA ARG A 175 7.85 -1.78 7.61
C ARG A 175 9.17 -1.13 8.02
N GLY A 176 9.56 -1.25 9.28
CA GLY A 176 10.87 -0.84 9.78
C GLY A 176 12.00 -1.70 9.20
N GLU A 177 11.80 -3.02 9.14
CA GLU A 177 12.79 -3.96 8.63
C GLU A 177 12.88 -3.95 7.08
N PHE A 178 11.75 -3.81 6.40
CA PHE A 178 11.58 -3.88 4.95
C PHE A 178 11.21 -2.51 4.35
N ASP A 179 12.04 -1.52 4.62
CA ASP A 179 11.81 -0.10 4.31
C ASP A 179 11.53 0.22 2.83
N ARG A 180 12.01 -0.62 1.90
CA ARG A 180 11.85 -0.44 0.44
C ARG A 180 10.50 -0.87 -0.12
N ILE A 181 9.78 -1.73 0.59
CA ILE A 181 8.43 -2.17 0.22
C ILE A 181 7.38 -1.65 1.20
N ARG A 182 7.76 -0.84 2.19
CA ARG A 182 6.88 -0.37 3.28
C ARG A 182 5.55 0.20 2.79
N ASP A 183 5.58 0.89 1.65
CA ASP A 183 4.41 1.58 1.10
C ASP A 183 3.35 0.60 0.59
N ALA A 184 3.72 -0.65 0.28
CA ALA A 184 2.76 -1.70 -0.05
C ALA A 184 1.84 -2.07 1.14
N TYR A 185 2.25 -1.69 2.35
CA TYR A 185 1.63 -2.09 3.62
C TYR A 185 1.02 -0.91 4.39
N TRP A 186 0.73 0.19 3.69
CA TRP A 186 -0.32 1.13 4.11
C TRP A 186 -1.63 0.71 3.44
N TYR A 187 -2.75 0.81 4.15
CA TYR A 187 -4.05 0.47 3.57
C TYR A 187 -4.40 1.40 2.40
N GLY A 188 -5.04 0.87 1.37
CA GLY A 188 -5.45 1.66 0.20
C GLY A 188 -4.29 2.16 -0.68
N ASN A 189 -3.13 1.52 -0.65
CA ASN A 189 -2.04 1.78 -1.59
C ASN A 189 -2.08 0.82 -2.78
N ASP A 190 -1.42 1.24 -3.86
CA ASP A 190 -1.31 0.46 -5.10
C ASP A 190 -0.24 -0.62 -4.95
N ALA A 191 -0.67 -1.74 -4.38
CA ALA A 191 0.13 -2.92 -4.19
C ALA A 191 -0.57 -4.15 -4.79
N ASP A 192 0.13 -4.87 -5.65
CA ASP A 192 -0.30 -6.16 -6.16
C ASP A 192 0.37 -7.29 -5.36
N THR A 193 -0.37 -8.34 -5.05
CA THR A 193 0.19 -9.61 -4.53
C THR A 193 0.00 -10.70 -5.57
N TYR A 194 1.08 -11.39 -5.91
CA TYR A 194 1.10 -12.54 -6.80
C TYR A 194 1.62 -13.78 -6.08
N LEU A 195 1.16 -14.94 -6.52
CA LEU A 195 1.67 -16.24 -6.09
C LEU A 195 2.06 -17.09 -7.31
N ILE A 196 3.28 -17.60 -7.30
CA ILE A 196 3.71 -18.71 -8.16
C ILE A 196 3.75 -19.97 -7.28
N ARG A 197 2.80 -20.88 -7.49
CA ARG A 197 2.77 -22.16 -6.78
C ARG A 197 3.70 -23.15 -7.48
N ARG A 198 4.67 -23.70 -6.76
CA ARG A 198 5.48 -24.86 -7.20
C ARG A 198 4.95 -26.14 -6.55
N ALA A 199 5.48 -27.28 -6.95
CA ALA A 199 5.09 -28.57 -6.38
C ALA A 199 5.44 -28.69 -4.88
N ASP A 200 6.54 -28.06 -4.46
CA ASP A 200 7.17 -28.19 -3.15
C ASP A 200 7.23 -26.87 -2.35
N LYS A 201 7.01 -25.72 -3.00
CA LYS A 201 7.15 -24.40 -2.40
C LYS A 201 6.23 -23.35 -3.02
N ALA A 202 6.07 -22.23 -2.32
CA ALA A 202 5.35 -21.05 -2.80
C ALA A 202 6.33 -19.88 -2.98
N ILE A 203 6.21 -19.18 -4.10
CA ILE A 203 6.93 -17.92 -4.34
C ILE A 203 5.91 -16.81 -4.41
N TRP A 204 5.99 -15.90 -3.44
CA TRP A 204 5.13 -14.74 -3.32
C TRP A 204 5.85 -13.51 -3.83
N ILE A 205 5.14 -12.68 -4.58
CA ILE A 205 5.68 -11.42 -5.11
C ILE A 205 4.72 -10.31 -4.75
N VAL A 206 5.19 -9.34 -3.97
CA VAL A 206 4.45 -8.12 -3.65
C VAL A 206 5.08 -6.98 -4.42
N PHE A 207 4.29 -6.29 -5.24
CA PHE A 207 4.76 -5.16 -6.04
C PHE A 207 3.97 -3.91 -5.69
N HIS A 208 4.65 -2.88 -5.22
CA HIS A 208 4.08 -1.56 -4.99
C HIS A 208 4.51 -0.59 -6.09
N SER A 209 3.59 0.26 -6.52
CA SER A 209 3.85 1.28 -7.54
C SER A 209 3.33 2.65 -7.13
N SER A 210 4.21 3.64 -7.15
CA SER A 210 3.87 5.07 -7.01
C SER A 210 4.13 5.80 -8.33
N ASN A 211 3.91 7.11 -8.36
CA ASN A 211 4.11 7.91 -9.57
C ASN A 211 5.58 8.16 -9.91
N SER A 212 6.49 7.97 -8.96
CA SER A 212 7.92 8.26 -9.13
C SER A 212 8.84 7.08 -8.81
N ARG A 213 8.31 5.99 -8.24
CA ARG A 213 9.11 4.85 -7.81
C ARG A 213 8.27 3.58 -7.65
N GLY A 214 8.92 2.42 -7.64
CA GLY A 214 8.30 1.17 -7.24
C GLY A 214 9.00 0.54 -6.04
N GLY A 215 8.37 -0.48 -5.49
CA GLY A 215 8.99 -1.41 -4.54
C GLY A 215 8.59 -2.83 -4.91
N LEU A 216 9.49 -3.78 -4.73
CA LEU A 216 9.17 -5.19 -4.94
C LEU A 216 9.77 -6.05 -3.83
N MET A 217 8.96 -7.01 -3.35
CA MET A 217 9.38 -8.05 -2.44
C MET A 217 9.13 -9.41 -3.10
N VAL A 218 10.09 -10.31 -2.98
CA VAL A 218 9.94 -11.73 -3.34
C VAL A 218 10.19 -12.56 -2.09
N ALA A 219 9.26 -13.44 -1.76
CA ALA A 219 9.39 -14.35 -0.63
C ALA A 219 9.18 -15.80 -1.08
N GLU A 220 10.15 -16.65 -0.80
CA GLU A 220 10.08 -18.10 -1.02
C GLU A 220 9.94 -18.82 0.33
N GLY A 221 8.97 -19.71 0.42
CA GLY A 221 8.82 -20.57 1.59
C GLY A 221 7.92 -21.77 1.33
N PRO A 222 7.58 -22.55 2.37
CA PRO A 222 6.72 -23.72 2.22
C PRO A 222 5.34 -23.36 1.68
N LEU A 223 4.64 -24.34 1.13
CA LEU A 223 3.23 -24.17 0.76
C LEU A 223 2.43 -23.83 2.05
N PRO A 224 1.64 -22.75 2.08
CA PRO A 224 0.71 -22.51 3.18
C PRO A 224 -0.26 -23.68 3.33
N GLU A 225 -0.70 -23.93 4.56
CA GLU A 225 -1.72 -24.93 4.85
C GLU A 225 -3.01 -24.60 4.08
N ALA A 226 -3.58 -25.59 3.40
CA ALA A 226 -4.89 -25.46 2.79
C ALA A 226 -5.97 -25.47 3.88
N PRO A 227 -7.07 -24.71 3.72
CA PRO A 227 -8.17 -24.76 4.66
C PRO A 227 -8.71 -26.21 4.76
N ALA A 228 -9.08 -26.62 5.97
CA ALA A 228 -9.76 -27.89 6.17
C ALA A 228 -11.07 -27.91 5.34
N LYS A 229 -11.28 -28.99 4.58
CA LYS A 229 -12.55 -29.20 3.86
C LYS A 229 -13.66 -29.35 4.92
N GLN A 230 -14.67 -28.49 4.85
CA GLN A 230 -15.88 -28.60 5.67
C GLN A 230 -16.81 -29.70 5.13
#